data_AF-A0A3D4FSG9-F1
#
_entry.id   AF-A0A3D4FSG9-F1
#
_cell.length_a   1.000
_cell.length_b   1.000
_cell.length_c   1.000
_cell.angle_alpha   90.00
_cell.angle_beta   90.00
_cell.angle_gamma   90.00
#
_symmetry.space_group_name_H-M   'P 1'
#
loop_
_entity.id
_entity.type
_entity.pdbx_description
1 polymer ?
#
loop_
_entity_poly.entity_id
_entity_poly.type
_entity_poly.pdbx_seq_one_letter_code
_entity_poly.pdbx_strand_id
1 'polypeptide(L)'
;RHEVAHILFARAAGGQQVPRWFNEGLALAAERPAGLGDRSRLAWTLVRHGPIPLNELERLFGEGQAANQRAYAIASALVRELLRVHGETATGQVLSLVGRDHTFSAAFEMVTGEPVQVAVSRFWNRQRLWGRWIPFLTGPAFLWMLITVLALYAISIRQRRSAEQRCAWDEEEEAETRRASGELPVSTNPDPTDNSYNVH
;
A
#
# COMPACT_ATOMS: atom_id res chain seq x y z
N ARG A 1 -32.46 9.84 -3.81
CA ARG A 1 -32.26 9.04 -5.05
C ARG A 1 -32.25 7.52 -4.74
N HIS A 2 -32.12 7.13 -3.47
CA HIS A 2 -32.20 5.75 -2.93
C HIS A 2 -33.49 5.02 -3.30
N GLU A 3 -34.65 5.64 -3.18
CA GLU A 3 -35.94 4.98 -3.50
C GLU A 3 -36.03 4.56 -4.97
N VAL A 4 -35.55 5.40 -5.89
CA VAL A 4 -35.50 5.06 -7.33
C VAL A 4 -34.52 3.91 -7.59
N ALA A 5 -33.39 3.89 -6.87
CA ALA A 5 -32.42 2.79 -6.96
C ALA A 5 -33.05 1.46 -6.52
N HIS A 6 -33.76 1.44 -5.38
CA HIS A 6 -34.46 0.24 -4.93
C HIS A 6 -35.53 -0.25 -5.90
N ILE A 7 -36.30 0.65 -6.53
CA ILE A 7 -37.30 0.27 -7.54
C ILE A 7 -36.63 -0.35 -8.77
N LEU A 8 -35.54 0.23 -9.26
CA LEU A 8 -34.78 -0.30 -10.40
C LEU A 8 -34.17 -1.67 -10.07
N PHE A 9 -33.63 -1.84 -8.86
CA PHE A 9 -33.05 -3.12 -8.43
C PHE A 9 -34.09 -4.19 -8.21
N ALA A 10 -35.23 -3.86 -7.57
CA ALA A 10 -36.33 -4.79 -7.39
C ALA A 10 -36.90 -5.27 -8.74
N ARG A 11 -36.98 -4.36 -9.73
CA ARG A 11 -37.39 -4.70 -11.09
C ARG A 11 -36.37 -5.58 -11.80
N ALA A 12 -35.08 -5.31 -11.64
CA ALA A 12 -34.01 -6.15 -12.19
C ALA A 12 -33.98 -7.56 -11.57
N ALA A 13 -34.29 -7.66 -10.27
CA ALA A 13 -34.41 -8.92 -9.53
C ALA A 13 -35.75 -9.63 -9.75
N GLY A 14 -36.66 -9.11 -10.59
CA GLY A 14 -37.97 -9.72 -10.81
C GLY A 14 -38.85 -9.83 -9.55
N GLY A 15 -38.61 -8.99 -8.52
CA GLY A 15 -39.30 -9.05 -7.24
C GLY A 15 -38.84 -10.18 -6.29
N GLN A 16 -37.81 -10.95 -6.67
CA GLN A 16 -37.22 -11.97 -5.81
C GLN A 16 -36.44 -11.37 -4.63
N GLN A 17 -36.39 -12.10 -3.52
CA GLN A 17 -35.69 -11.65 -2.31
C GLN A 17 -34.18 -11.72 -2.50
N VAL A 18 -33.52 -10.56 -2.37
CA VAL A 18 -32.07 -10.39 -2.40
C VAL A 18 -31.58 -10.09 -0.98
N PRO A 19 -30.38 -10.55 -0.58
CA PRO A 19 -29.84 -10.24 0.74
C PRO A 19 -29.81 -8.74 1.01
N ARG A 20 -30.20 -8.37 2.23
CA ARG A 20 -30.41 -6.95 2.61
C ARG A 20 -29.14 -6.14 2.45
N TRP A 21 -28.00 -6.69 2.87
CA TRP A 21 -26.70 -6.05 2.70
C TRP A 21 -26.38 -5.71 1.23
N PHE A 22 -26.81 -6.52 0.27
CA PHE A 22 -26.51 -6.29 -1.15
C PHE A 22 -27.38 -5.17 -1.71
N ASN A 23 -28.69 -5.21 -1.44
CA ASN A 23 -29.63 -4.17 -1.88
C ASN A 23 -29.26 -2.80 -1.29
N GLU A 24 -29.02 -2.74 0.02
CA GLU A 24 -28.65 -1.51 0.72
C GLU A 24 -27.26 -1.00 0.29
N GLY A 25 -26.29 -1.92 0.17
CA GLY A 25 -24.93 -1.59 -0.27
C GLY A 25 -24.90 -1.03 -1.68
N LEU A 26 -25.72 -1.58 -2.59
CA LEU A 26 -25.84 -1.13 -3.97
C LEU A 26 -26.53 0.24 -4.07
N ALA A 27 -27.58 0.48 -3.29
CA ALA A 27 -28.25 1.79 -3.24
C ALA A 27 -27.30 2.88 -2.73
N LEU A 28 -26.53 2.60 -1.68
CA LEU A 28 -25.49 3.49 -1.16
C LEU A 28 -24.31 3.69 -2.14
N ALA A 29 -23.94 2.64 -2.88
CA ALA A 29 -22.90 2.72 -3.89
C ALA A 29 -23.33 3.62 -5.07
N ALA A 30 -24.59 3.53 -5.49
CA ALA A 30 -25.17 4.29 -6.59
C ALA A 30 -25.38 5.78 -6.26
N GLU A 31 -25.67 6.13 -5.01
CA GLU A 31 -25.88 7.54 -4.64
C GLU A 31 -24.61 8.38 -4.51
N ARG A 32 -23.47 7.76 -4.15
CA ARG A 32 -22.21 8.48 -3.88
C ARG A 32 -21.10 8.09 -4.86
N PRO A 33 -20.80 8.90 -5.90
CA PRO A 33 -19.53 8.80 -6.60
C PRO A 33 -18.40 9.13 -5.59
N ALA A 34 -17.46 8.19 -5.42
CA ALA A 34 -16.53 8.23 -4.29
C ALA A 34 -15.47 9.34 -4.44
N GLY A 35 -15.56 10.37 -3.60
CA GLY A 35 -14.41 11.22 -3.27
C GLY A 35 -13.42 10.47 -2.37
N LEU A 36 -12.12 10.75 -2.51
CA LEU A 36 -11.03 10.06 -1.79
C LEU A 36 -11.18 10.09 -0.25
N GLY A 37 -11.84 11.11 0.32
CA GLY A 37 -12.04 11.28 1.76
C GLY A 37 -13.09 10.37 2.41
N ASP A 38 -14.11 9.91 1.66
CA ASP A 38 -15.12 8.99 2.21
C ASP A 38 -14.52 7.57 2.40
N ARG A 39 -13.52 7.21 1.59
CA ARG A 39 -12.80 5.92 1.67
C ARG A 39 -12.01 5.77 2.98
N SER A 40 -11.36 6.84 3.46
CA SER A 40 -10.52 6.77 4.66
C SER A 40 -11.35 6.68 5.94
N ARG A 41 -12.48 7.38 6.04
CA ARG A 41 -13.40 7.28 7.18
C ARG A 41 -14.04 5.90 7.28
N LEU A 42 -14.56 5.37 6.17
CA LEU A 42 -15.12 4.02 6.12
C LEU A 42 -14.07 2.97 6.47
N ALA A 43 -12.86 3.07 5.92
CA ALA A 43 -11.75 2.19 6.27
C ALA A 43 -11.42 2.26 7.76
N TRP A 44 -11.44 3.45 8.38
CA TRP A 44 -11.14 3.59 9.81
C TRP A 44 -12.24 3.00 10.71
N THR A 45 -13.51 3.17 10.35
CA THR A 45 -14.62 2.54 11.09
C THR A 45 -14.54 1.01 11.04
N LEU A 46 -14.18 0.45 9.88
CA LEU A 46 -14.00 -0.99 9.66
C LEU A 46 -12.82 -1.56 10.43
N VAL A 47 -11.67 -0.85 10.44
CA VAL A 47 -10.47 -1.30 11.16
C VAL A 47 -10.69 -1.29 12.68
N ARG A 48 -11.47 -0.36 13.23
CA ARG A 48 -11.69 -0.24 14.68
C ARG A 48 -12.56 -1.36 15.27
N HIS A 49 -13.47 -1.95 14.50
CA HIS A 49 -14.48 -2.89 15.02
C HIS A 49 -14.26 -4.36 14.60
N GLY A 50 -13.34 -4.63 13.67
CA GLY A 50 -12.95 -5.99 13.29
C GLY A 50 -13.87 -6.66 12.26
N PRO A 51 -13.49 -7.85 11.77
CA PRO A 51 -14.26 -8.59 10.77
C PRO A 51 -15.52 -9.22 11.38
N ILE A 52 -16.64 -9.08 10.67
CA ILE A 52 -17.90 -9.76 11.02
C ILE A 52 -18.34 -10.70 9.88
N PRO A 53 -18.88 -11.89 10.20
CA PRO A 53 -19.44 -12.80 9.21
C PRO A 53 -20.75 -12.26 8.64
N LEU A 54 -21.17 -12.77 7.47
CA LEU A 54 -22.30 -12.23 6.70
C LEU A 54 -23.64 -12.32 7.44
N ASN A 55 -23.85 -13.39 8.20
CA ASN A 55 -25.02 -13.57 9.07
C ASN A 55 -25.08 -12.51 10.18
N GLU A 56 -23.93 -12.12 10.73
CA GLU A 56 -23.85 -11.05 11.72
C GLU A 56 -24.09 -9.68 11.08
N LEU A 57 -23.60 -9.47 9.85
CA LEU A 57 -23.93 -8.27 9.09
C LEU A 57 -25.44 -8.13 8.87
N GLU A 58 -26.15 -9.21 8.53
CA GLU A 58 -27.61 -9.20 8.38
C GLU A 58 -28.33 -8.91 9.70
N ARG A 59 -27.84 -9.46 10.81
CA ARG A 59 -28.37 -9.20 12.15
C ARG A 59 -28.23 -7.73 12.56
N LEU A 60 -27.11 -7.10 12.21
CA LEU A 60 -26.85 -5.68 12.54
C LEU A 60 -27.88 -4.71 11.96
N PHE A 61 -28.54 -5.06 10.85
CA PHE A 61 -29.63 -4.25 10.28
C PHE A 61 -30.90 -4.19 11.15
N GLY A 62 -30.95 -4.94 12.26
CA GLY A 62 -32.06 -4.96 13.21
C GLY A 62 -31.73 -4.52 14.64
N GLU A 63 -30.46 -4.27 14.98
CA GLU A 63 -30.01 -4.04 16.37
C GLU A 63 -29.98 -2.56 16.80
N GLY A 64 -30.40 -1.64 15.93
CA GLY A 64 -30.62 -0.22 16.25
C GLY A 64 -29.84 0.76 15.38
N GLN A 65 -30.06 2.07 15.60
CA GLN A 65 -29.56 3.14 14.73
C GLN A 65 -28.03 3.14 14.53
N ALA A 66 -27.25 2.97 15.59
CA ALA A 66 -25.78 2.95 15.50
C ALA A 66 -25.24 1.67 14.84
N ALA A 67 -25.89 0.53 15.06
CA ALA A 67 -25.55 -0.74 14.41
C ALA A 67 -25.88 -0.70 12.91
N ASN A 68 -27.02 -0.11 12.55
CA ASN A 68 -27.45 0.05 11.17
C ASN A 68 -26.44 0.90 10.36
N GLN A 69 -25.96 2.02 10.91
CA GLN A 69 -24.95 2.84 10.21
C GLN A 69 -23.67 2.04 9.90
N ARG A 70 -23.25 1.15 10.81
CA ARG A 70 -22.10 0.26 10.58
C ARG A 70 -22.41 -0.78 9.51
N ALA A 71 -23.60 -1.38 9.55
CA ALA A 71 -24.04 -2.35 8.56
C ALA A 71 -24.09 -1.74 7.15
N TYR A 72 -24.64 -0.53 7.02
CA TYR A 72 -24.66 0.25 5.78
C TYR A 72 -23.24 0.55 5.26
N ALA A 73 -22.32 0.94 6.15
CA ALA A 73 -20.93 1.20 5.80
C ALA A 73 -20.22 -0.05 5.26
N ILE A 74 -20.39 -1.19 5.94
CA ILE A 74 -19.80 -2.48 5.52
C ILE A 74 -20.41 -2.93 4.19
N ALA A 75 -21.73 -2.92 4.09
CA ALA A 75 -22.47 -3.30 2.89
C ALA A 75 -22.03 -2.50 1.65
N SER A 76 -21.96 -1.17 1.77
CA SER A 76 -21.50 -0.32 0.67
C SER A 76 -20.05 -0.58 0.30
N ALA A 77 -19.16 -0.80 1.28
CA ALA A 77 -17.77 -1.14 1.01
C ALA A 77 -17.63 -2.48 0.26
N LEU A 78 -18.42 -3.49 0.64
CA LEU A 78 -18.39 -4.80 0.00
C LEU A 78 -18.88 -4.73 -1.45
N VAL A 79 -19.99 -4.04 -1.71
CA VAL A 79 -20.52 -3.85 -3.08
C VAL A 79 -19.56 -3.03 -3.93
N ARG A 80 -18.89 -2.01 -3.37
CA ARG A 80 -17.88 -1.23 -4.11
C ARG A 80 -16.66 -2.07 -4.47
N GLU A 81 -16.19 -2.94 -3.57
CA GLU A 81 -15.10 -3.86 -3.88
C GLU A 81 -15.53 -4.83 -4.99
N LEU A 82 -16.78 -5.32 -4.95
CA LEU A 82 -17.33 -6.17 -5.99
C LEU A 82 -17.33 -5.48 -7.37
N LEU A 83 -17.82 -4.23 -7.44
CA LEU A 83 -17.79 -3.42 -8.66
C LEU A 83 -16.36 -3.16 -9.15
N ARG A 84 -15.42 -2.97 -8.21
CA ARG A 84 -14.00 -2.73 -8.54
C ARG A 84 -13.31 -3.97 -9.10
N VAL A 85 -13.63 -5.15 -8.59
CA VAL A 85 -12.96 -6.42 -8.95
C VAL A 85 -13.61 -7.06 -10.17
N HIS A 86 -14.94 -7.06 -10.26
CA HIS A 86 -15.69 -7.77 -11.30
C HIS A 86 -16.33 -6.82 -12.35
N GLY A 87 -16.13 -5.52 -12.20
CA GLY A 87 -16.65 -4.50 -13.11
C GLY A 87 -18.02 -3.95 -12.72
N GLU A 88 -18.38 -2.81 -13.30
CA GLU A 88 -19.59 -2.06 -12.93
C GLU A 88 -20.90 -2.79 -13.28
N THR A 89 -20.86 -3.72 -14.22
CA THR A 89 -22.04 -4.49 -14.66
C THR A 89 -22.31 -5.72 -13.81
N ALA A 90 -21.36 -6.17 -12.98
CA ALA A 90 -21.45 -7.44 -12.26
C ALA A 90 -22.69 -7.51 -11.35
N THR A 91 -22.97 -6.44 -10.59
CA THR A 91 -24.15 -6.39 -9.71
C THR A 91 -25.47 -6.45 -10.49
N GLY A 92 -25.53 -5.79 -11.65
CA GLY A 92 -26.69 -5.85 -12.56
C GLY A 92 -26.90 -7.24 -13.16
N GLN A 93 -25.82 -7.95 -13.50
CA GLN A 93 -25.90 -9.33 -13.99
C GLN A 93 -26.38 -10.28 -12.89
N VAL A 94 -25.90 -10.12 -11.65
CA VAL A 94 -26.39 -10.90 -10.50
C VAL A 94 -27.88 -10.67 -10.30
N LEU A 95 -28.34 -9.41 -10.29
CA LEU A 95 -29.77 -9.09 -10.18
C LEU A 95 -30.58 -9.69 -11.33
N SER A 96 -30.10 -9.59 -12.57
CA SER A 96 -30.78 -10.16 -13.74
C SER A 96 -30.91 -11.67 -13.68
N LEU A 97 -29.92 -12.39 -13.14
CA LEU A 97 -29.99 -13.84 -12.95
C LEU A 97 -30.97 -14.19 -11.82
N VAL A 98 -30.97 -13.42 -10.73
CA VAL A 98 -31.97 -13.57 -9.66
C VAL A 98 -33.39 -13.37 -10.19
N GLY A 99 -33.60 -12.40 -11.08
CA GLY A 99 -34.88 -12.20 -11.77
C GLY A 99 -35.27 -13.31 -12.75
N ARG A 100 -34.39 -14.27 -13.04
CA ARG A 100 -34.65 -15.49 -13.82
C ARG A 100 -34.75 -16.74 -12.93
N ASP A 101 -35.19 -16.56 -11.69
CA ASP A 101 -35.40 -17.62 -10.69
C ASP A 101 -34.13 -18.36 -10.24
N HIS A 102 -32.95 -17.80 -10.46
CA HIS A 102 -31.74 -18.29 -9.80
C HIS A 102 -31.68 -17.79 -8.35
N THR A 103 -31.18 -18.63 -7.44
CA THR A 103 -30.88 -18.18 -6.08
C THR A 103 -29.75 -17.14 -6.11
N PHE A 104 -29.77 -16.18 -5.20
CA PHE A 104 -28.73 -15.13 -5.13
C PHE A 104 -27.31 -15.72 -5.05
N SER A 105 -27.11 -16.77 -4.25
CA SER A 105 -25.80 -17.43 -4.13
C SER A 105 -25.32 -18.00 -5.46
N ALA A 106 -26.20 -18.69 -6.20
CA ALA A 106 -25.86 -19.27 -7.50
C ALA A 106 -25.63 -18.19 -8.57
N ALA A 107 -26.47 -17.14 -8.59
CA ALA A 107 -26.31 -16.00 -9.50
C ALA A 107 -25.00 -15.25 -9.23
N PHE A 108 -24.65 -15.05 -7.96
CA PHE A 108 -23.39 -14.44 -7.56
C PHE A 108 -22.21 -15.26 -8.05
N GLU A 109 -22.18 -16.56 -7.75
CA GLU A 109 -21.09 -17.45 -8.12
C GLU A 109 -20.92 -17.57 -9.65
N MET A 110 -22.02 -17.57 -10.40
CA MET A 110 -21.99 -17.60 -11.86
C MET A 110 -21.36 -16.33 -12.48
N VAL A 111 -21.53 -15.18 -11.84
CA VAL A 111 -21.00 -13.89 -12.33
C VAL A 111 -19.58 -13.64 -11.84
N THR A 112 -19.30 -13.95 -10.58
CA THR A 112 -18.01 -13.65 -9.95
C THR A 112 -16.99 -14.77 -10.08
N GLY A 113 -17.46 -15.99 -10.38
CA GLY A 113 -16.65 -17.21 -10.38
C GLY A 113 -16.33 -17.73 -8.98
N GLU A 114 -16.93 -17.16 -7.92
CA GLU A 114 -16.68 -17.59 -6.55
C GLU A 114 -17.91 -17.47 -5.64
N PRO A 115 -18.03 -18.32 -4.60
CA PRO A 115 -19.09 -18.20 -3.62
C PRO A 115 -19.03 -16.87 -2.86
N VAL A 116 -20.20 -16.31 -2.53
CA VAL A 116 -20.31 -15.03 -1.81
C VAL A 116 -19.54 -15.02 -0.49
N GLN A 117 -19.49 -16.16 0.20
CA GLN A 117 -18.76 -16.33 1.47
C GLN A 117 -17.25 -16.15 1.24
N VAL A 118 -16.71 -16.71 0.14
CA VAL A 118 -15.30 -16.59 -0.22
C VAL A 118 -14.96 -15.14 -0.56
N ALA A 119 -15.81 -14.46 -1.33
CA ALA A 119 -15.64 -13.05 -1.65
C ALA A 119 -15.60 -12.17 -0.39
N VAL A 120 -16.52 -12.42 0.55
CA VAL A 120 -16.58 -11.72 1.84
C VAL A 120 -15.34 -12.01 2.70
N SER A 121 -14.92 -13.28 2.79
CA SER A 121 -13.70 -13.65 3.52
C SER A 121 -12.46 -13.00 2.91
N ARG A 122 -12.35 -12.92 1.57
CA ARG A 122 -11.26 -12.24 0.87
C ARG A 122 -11.24 -10.75 1.18
N PHE A 123 -12.40 -10.09 1.12
CA PHE A 123 -12.54 -8.68 1.49
C PHE A 123 -12.01 -8.43 2.91
N TRP A 124 -12.44 -9.24 3.88
CA TRP A 124 -11.97 -9.13 5.25
C TRP A 124 -10.49 -9.42 5.41
N ASN A 125 -9.95 -10.42 4.71
CA ASN A 125 -8.52 -10.73 4.78
C ASN A 125 -7.66 -9.56 4.28
N ARG A 126 -8.10 -8.89 3.20
CA ARG A 126 -7.45 -7.70 2.66
C ARG A 126 -7.51 -6.52 3.64
N GLN A 127 -8.62 -6.36 4.34
CA GLN A 127 -8.77 -5.32 5.37
C GLN A 127 -8.01 -5.68 6.67
N ARG A 128 -7.84 -6.96 6.99
CA ARG A 128 -7.10 -7.45 8.17
C ARG A 128 -5.61 -7.17 8.09
N LEU A 129 -5.05 -7.07 6.88
CA LEU A 129 -3.69 -6.54 6.68
C LEU A 129 -3.56 -5.15 7.30
N TRP A 130 -4.57 -4.29 7.26
CA TRP A 130 -4.51 -2.99 7.93
C TRP A 130 -4.48 -3.13 9.46
N GLY A 131 -5.30 -4.01 10.04
CA GLY A 131 -5.31 -4.27 11.48
C GLY A 131 -4.00 -4.86 12.03
N ARG A 132 -3.21 -5.55 11.21
CA ARG A 132 -1.89 -6.09 11.62
C ARG A 132 -0.76 -5.08 11.44
N TRP A 133 -0.85 -4.19 10.44
CA TRP A 133 0.20 -3.20 10.16
C TRP A 133 -0.02 -1.89 10.93
N ILE A 134 -1.25 -1.54 11.30
CA ILE A 134 -1.53 -0.32 12.06
C ILE A 134 -0.83 -0.30 13.43
N PRO A 135 -0.92 -1.33 14.29
CA PRO A 135 -0.16 -1.37 15.54
C PRO A 135 1.35 -1.34 15.30
N PHE A 136 1.78 -1.86 14.14
CA PHE A 136 3.18 -1.81 13.75
C PHE A 136 3.62 -0.39 13.38
N LEU A 137 2.75 0.43 12.76
CA LEU A 137 3.00 1.85 12.42
C LEU A 137 2.76 2.82 13.60
N THR A 138 1.83 2.54 14.50
CA THR A 138 1.57 3.36 15.71
C THR A 138 2.35 2.88 16.93
N GLY A 139 3.07 1.77 16.82
CA GLY A 139 3.90 1.24 17.89
C GLY A 139 5.16 2.08 18.11
N PRO A 140 5.72 2.11 19.34
CA PRO A 140 6.99 2.78 19.63
C PRO A 140 8.13 2.32 18.71
N ALA A 141 8.08 1.06 18.26
CA ALA A 141 9.05 0.48 17.33
C ALA A 141 9.08 1.18 15.95
N PHE A 142 7.96 1.71 15.45
CA PHE A 142 7.94 2.48 14.20
C PHE A 142 8.65 3.81 14.33
N LEU A 143 8.45 4.51 15.45
CA LEU A 143 9.18 5.74 15.75
C LEU A 143 10.69 5.47 15.77
N TRP A 144 11.12 4.42 16.47
CA TRP A 144 12.53 4.03 16.48
C TRP A 144 13.03 3.59 15.10
N MET A 145 12.25 2.86 14.31
CA MET A 145 12.62 2.46 12.95
C MET A 145 12.74 3.68 12.02
N LEU A 146 11.80 4.63 12.09
CA LEU A 146 11.85 5.88 11.33
C LEU A 146 13.07 6.73 11.73
N ILE A 147 13.33 6.87 13.02
CA ILE A 147 14.53 7.54 13.54
C ILE A 147 15.80 6.83 13.05
N THR A 148 15.82 5.50 13.07
CA THR A 148 16.97 4.70 12.61
C THR A 148 17.19 4.85 11.11
N VAL A 149 16.13 4.82 10.30
CA VAL A 149 16.21 5.06 8.85
C VAL A 149 16.67 6.48 8.56
N LEU A 150 16.17 7.49 9.28
CA LEU A 150 16.63 8.88 9.17
C LEU A 150 18.11 9.01 9.57
N ALA A 151 18.54 8.33 10.63
CA ALA A 151 19.94 8.30 11.05
C ALA A 151 20.83 7.64 10.00
N LEU A 152 20.44 6.47 9.47
CA LEU A 152 21.14 5.78 8.39
C LEU A 152 21.16 6.60 7.10
N TYR A 153 20.08 7.31 6.78
CA TYR A 153 19.99 8.22 5.65
C TYR A 153 20.93 9.41 5.82
N ALA A 154 20.96 10.03 7.01
CA ALA A 154 21.89 11.10 7.35
C ALA A 154 23.35 10.62 7.31
N ILE A 155 23.63 9.41 7.80
CA ILE A 155 24.96 8.78 7.75
C ILE A 155 25.34 8.48 6.29
N SER A 156 24.42 7.99 5.46
CA SER A 156 24.64 7.73 4.04
C SER A 156 25.00 9.01 3.28
N ILE A 157 24.25 10.10 3.50
CA ILE A 157 24.56 11.41 2.95
C ILE A 157 25.92 11.90 3.46
N ARG A 158 26.19 11.72 4.76
CA ARG A 158 27.46 12.13 5.36
C ARG A 158 28.63 11.31 4.84
N GLN A 159 28.49 10.00 4.66
CA GLN A 159 29.52 9.14 4.08
C GLN A 159 29.77 9.46 2.61
N ARG A 160 28.72 9.79 1.85
CA ARG A 160 28.87 10.31 0.48
C ARG A 160 29.68 11.60 0.46
N ARG A 161 29.45 12.53 1.39
CA ARG A 161 30.24 13.76 1.54
C ARG A 161 31.66 13.53 2.12
N SER A 162 31.83 12.54 2.99
CA SER A 162 33.13 12.22 3.60
C SER A 162 34.04 11.40 2.68
N ALA A 163 33.50 10.76 1.64
CA ALA A 163 34.31 10.12 0.60
C ALA A 163 35.13 11.16 -0.19
N GLU A 164 34.57 12.35 -0.41
CA GLU A 164 35.25 13.47 -1.09
C GLU A 164 36.42 14.02 -0.25
N GLN A 165 36.28 14.04 1.09
CA GLN A 165 37.32 14.53 2.00
C GLN A 165 38.50 13.56 2.15
N ARG A 166 38.28 12.25 2.03
CA ARG A 166 39.35 11.25 2.16
C ARG A 166 40.28 11.25 0.96
N CYS A 167 39.73 11.39 -0.25
CA CYS A 167 40.54 11.52 -1.47
C CYS A 167 41.46 12.75 -1.41
N ALA A 168 40.98 13.86 -0.84
CA ALA A 168 41.79 15.07 -0.66
C ALA A 168 42.92 14.88 0.37
N TRP A 169 42.68 14.16 1.48
CA TRP A 169 43.72 13.87 2.47
C TRP A 169 44.75 12.85 1.99
N ASP A 170 44.33 11.87 1.18
CA ASP A 170 45.25 10.90 0.57
C ASP A 170 46.20 11.59 -0.44
N GLU A 171 45.70 12.55 -1.23
CA GLU A 171 46.54 13.36 -2.13
C GLU A 171 47.53 14.27 -1.38
N GLU A 172 47.11 14.83 -0.23
CA GLU A 172 47.97 15.64 0.63
C GLU A 172 49.05 14.79 1.30
N GLU A 173 48.70 13.62 1.86
CA GLU A 173 49.69 12.69 2.44
C GLU A 173 50.64 12.12 1.38
N GLU A 174 50.18 11.83 0.16
CA GLU A 174 51.06 11.43 -0.94
C GLU A 174 52.01 12.55 -1.37
N ALA A 175 51.54 13.80 -1.38
CA ALA A 175 52.37 14.95 -1.68
C ALA A 175 53.40 15.22 -0.58
N GLU A 176 53.01 15.06 0.69
CA GLU A 176 53.89 15.21 1.84
C GLU A 176 54.92 14.08 1.93
N THR A 177 54.52 12.82 1.72
CA THR A 177 55.44 11.68 1.67
C THR A 177 56.39 11.75 0.48
N ARG A 178 55.96 12.27 -0.69
CA ARG A 178 56.83 12.50 -1.85
C ARG A 178 57.83 13.64 -1.61
N ARG A 179 57.42 14.70 -0.89
CA ARG A 179 58.33 15.78 -0.44
C ARG A 179 59.31 15.30 0.64
N ALA A 180 58.85 14.47 1.58
CA ALA A 180 59.66 13.91 2.67
C ALA A 180 60.62 12.81 2.18
N SER A 181 60.23 12.05 1.15
CA SER A 181 61.06 11.02 0.53
C SER A 181 62.09 11.56 -0.47
N GLY A 182 62.20 12.89 -0.58
CA GLY A 182 63.30 13.63 -1.22
C GLY A 182 64.06 12.85 -2.28
N GLU A 183 63.65 13.00 -3.55
CA GLU A 183 64.52 12.72 -4.69
C GLU A 183 65.87 13.40 -4.46
N LEU A 184 66.85 12.63 -3.97
CA LEU A 184 68.25 12.95 -4.15
C LEU A 184 68.48 12.82 -5.66
N PRO A 185 68.82 13.88 -6.39
CA PRO A 185 69.27 13.71 -7.75
C PRO A 185 70.51 12.83 -7.67
N VAL A 186 70.42 11.61 -8.22
CA VAL A 186 71.58 10.78 -8.53
C VAL A 186 72.43 11.62 -9.47
N SER A 187 73.44 12.28 -8.90
CA SER A 187 74.50 12.97 -9.62
C SER A 187 75.25 11.92 -10.44
N THR A 188 74.72 11.64 -11.64
CA THR A 188 75.48 11.01 -12.71
C THR A 188 76.40 12.09 -13.24
N ASN A 189 77.58 12.23 -12.62
CA ASN A 189 78.67 12.95 -13.25
C ASN A 189 79.17 12.10 -14.42
N PRO A 190 79.08 12.56 -15.68
CA PRO A 190 79.87 11.97 -16.73
C PRO A 190 81.31 12.44 -16.54
N ASP A 191 82.20 11.46 -16.37
CA ASP A 191 83.64 11.59 -16.50
C ASP A 191 84.01 12.24 -17.85
N PRO A 192 84.88 13.27 -17.88
CA PRO A 192 85.72 13.51 -19.02
C PRO A 192 87.19 13.28 -18.63
N THR A 193 87.69 12.20 -19.20
CA THR A 193 89.09 11.92 -19.49
C THR A 193 89.93 13.15 -19.85
N ASP A 194 91.20 13.07 -19.44
CA ASP A 194 92.40 13.57 -20.14
C ASP A 194 92.78 15.06 -19.94
N ASN A 195 93.85 15.32 -19.19
CA ASN A 195 95.15 15.67 -19.80
C ASN A 195 96.21 16.02 -18.72
N SER A 196 97.35 15.34 -18.86
CA SER A 196 98.71 15.54 -18.35
C SER A 196 99.11 16.95 -17.86
N TYR A 197 99.95 17.02 -16.82
CA TYR A 197 101.31 17.60 -16.91
C TYR A 197 102.24 17.05 -15.81
N ASN A 198 103.32 16.44 -16.28
CA ASN A 198 104.53 16.05 -15.57
C ASN A 198 105.40 17.31 -15.36
N VAL A 199 105.99 17.51 -14.18
CA VAL A 199 107.19 18.35 -14.02
C VAL A 199 108.14 17.70 -13.02
N HIS A 200 109.41 17.72 -13.44
CA HIS A 200 110.65 17.19 -12.89
C HIS A 200 110.95 17.50 -11.42
#